data_AF-A0A428SDX8-F1
#
_entry.id   AF-A0A428SDX8-F1
#
_cell.length_a   1.000
_cell.length_b   1.000
_cell.length_c   1.000
_cell.angle_alpha   90.00
_cell.angle_beta   90.00
_cell.angle_gamma   90.00
#
_symmetry.space_group_name_H-M   'P 1'
#
loop_
_entity.id
_entity.type
_entity.pdbx_description
1 polymer ?
#
loop_
_entity_poly.entity_id
_entity_poly.type
_entity_poly.pdbx_seq_one_letter_code
_entity_poly.pdbx_strand_id
1 'polypeptide(L)'
;MSETLQPVINPLVLQRIPDSLVCQSALALACTALSQPILNHSLRVYLLSLWLAEKEESSFASSPQLPRLFVAAIHHDMGASDLYNGSQRFELCSADCAKAHLLEHDYSEAESHQVWTAIAVHTSPGIAERIDPLSRLIRLGVIMDFGSEEYRARMGVSEYCKEIEKLLPRLEAEKSLGDAVVKQAKKIPHVDSLTWPRDEKFPSASWPGILLRAHAENPDHEGINPAF
;
A
#
# COMPACT_ATOMS: atom_id res chain seq x y z
N MET A 1 5.92 -24.85 -15.46
CA MET A 1 6.93 -24.06 -14.74
C MET A 1 6.74 -22.63 -15.20
N SER A 2 6.10 -21.79 -14.38
CA SER A 2 5.93 -20.37 -14.71
C SER A 2 7.27 -19.68 -14.46
N GLU A 3 7.90 -19.16 -15.51
CA GLU A 3 9.01 -18.23 -15.37
C GLU A 3 8.50 -17.03 -14.57
N THR A 4 8.93 -16.93 -13.32
CA THR A 4 8.68 -15.74 -12.50
C THR A 4 9.56 -14.64 -13.07
N LEU A 5 9.03 -13.87 -14.01
CA LEU A 5 9.68 -12.67 -14.52
C LEU A 5 10.01 -11.79 -13.32
N GLN A 6 11.29 -11.50 -13.11
CA GLN A 6 11.70 -10.56 -12.08
C GLN A 6 11.03 -9.21 -12.33
N PRO A 7 10.53 -8.53 -11.28
CA PRO A 7 9.88 -7.25 -11.47
C PRO A 7 10.85 -6.24 -12.06
N VAL A 8 10.36 -5.48 -13.04
CA VAL A 8 11.14 -4.47 -13.75
C VAL A 8 10.89 -3.11 -13.08
N ILE A 9 11.92 -2.54 -12.48
CA ILE A 9 11.89 -1.19 -11.92
C ILE A 9 12.74 -0.28 -12.80
N ASN A 10 12.19 0.89 -13.16
CA ASN A 10 12.92 1.88 -13.93
C ASN A 10 14.16 2.39 -13.15
N PRO A 11 15.37 2.44 -13.76
CA PRO A 11 16.59 2.89 -13.06
C PRO A 11 16.49 4.29 -12.46
N LEU A 12 15.72 5.21 -13.05
CA LEU A 12 15.51 6.54 -12.50
C LEU A 12 14.73 6.51 -11.18
N VAL A 13 13.86 5.51 -10.98
CA VAL A 13 13.16 5.30 -9.71
C VAL A 13 14.11 4.77 -8.66
N LEU A 14 14.99 3.82 -9.03
CA LEU A 14 15.99 3.26 -8.11
C LEU A 14 16.92 4.35 -7.55
N GLN A 15 17.27 5.36 -8.34
CA GLN A 15 18.08 6.51 -7.90
C GLN A 15 17.36 7.41 -6.86
N ARG A 16 16.03 7.29 -6.73
CA ARG A 16 15.23 8.04 -5.74
C ARG A 16 15.06 7.30 -4.43
N ILE A 17 15.47 6.03 -4.37
CA ILE A 17 15.38 5.22 -3.15
C ILE A 17 16.55 5.59 -2.23
N PRO A 18 16.33 5.76 -0.92
CA PRO A 18 17.40 6.13 0.00
C PRO A 18 18.48 5.06 0.00
N ASP A 19 19.75 5.48 -0.16
CA ASP A 19 20.90 4.57 -0.16
C ASP A 19 21.21 4.09 1.26
N SER A 20 20.46 3.08 1.71
CA SER A 20 20.58 2.46 3.01
C SER A 20 20.19 0.99 2.93
N LEU A 21 20.86 0.16 3.74
CA LEU A 21 20.62 -1.29 3.76
C LEU A 21 19.14 -1.63 4.00
N VAL A 22 18.50 -0.94 4.95
CA VAL A 22 17.08 -1.14 5.29
C VAL A 22 16.14 -0.87 4.12
N CYS A 23 16.44 0.11 3.26
CA CYS A 23 15.63 0.42 2.09
C CYS A 23 15.89 -0.59 0.96
N GLN A 24 17.15 -0.95 0.73
CA GLN A 24 17.51 -1.93 -0.30
C GLN A 24 16.91 -3.31 -0.01
N SER A 25 16.97 -3.76 1.25
CA SER A 25 16.37 -5.02 1.68
C SER A 25 14.84 -4.98 1.66
N ALA A 26 14.22 -3.85 2.06
CA ALA A 26 12.77 -3.66 1.98
C ALA A 26 12.27 -3.75 0.53
N LEU A 27 13.00 -3.13 -0.41
CA LEU A 27 12.71 -3.20 -1.83
C LEU A 27 12.85 -4.63 -2.37
N ALA A 28 13.94 -5.32 -2.04
CA ALA A 28 14.17 -6.70 -2.49
C ALA A 28 13.06 -7.65 -2.01
N LEU A 29 12.59 -7.44 -0.78
CA LEU A 29 11.46 -8.19 -0.21
C LEU A 29 10.16 -7.90 -0.97
N ALA A 30 9.86 -6.64 -1.26
CA ALA A 30 8.69 -6.24 -2.04
C ALA A 30 8.74 -6.78 -3.48
N CYS A 31 9.91 -6.75 -4.13
CA CYS A 31 10.14 -7.37 -5.44
C CYS A 31 9.88 -8.88 -5.44
N THR A 32 10.13 -9.55 -4.33
CA THR A 32 9.90 -10.99 -4.21
C THR A 32 8.42 -11.31 -3.95
N ALA A 33 7.74 -10.48 -3.17
CA ALA A 33 6.39 -10.78 -2.69
C ALA A 33 5.27 -10.23 -3.58
N LEU A 34 5.44 -9.03 -4.13
CA LEU A 34 4.36 -8.29 -4.80
C LEU A 34 4.30 -8.59 -6.29
N SER A 35 3.08 -8.59 -6.84
CA SER A 35 2.88 -8.51 -8.28
C SER A 35 3.37 -7.16 -8.82
N GLN A 36 3.74 -7.09 -10.11
CA GLN A 36 4.24 -5.86 -10.72
C GLN A 36 3.29 -4.64 -10.56
N PRO A 37 1.94 -4.76 -10.73
CA PRO A 37 1.04 -3.63 -10.52
C PRO A 37 1.08 -3.08 -9.09
N ILE A 38 1.11 -3.98 -8.08
CA ILE A 38 1.14 -3.60 -6.67
C ILE A 38 2.51 -3.02 -6.30
N LEU A 39 3.61 -3.61 -6.78
CA LEU A 39 4.96 -3.05 -6.59
C LEU A 39 5.08 -1.64 -7.20
N ASN A 40 4.58 -1.44 -8.42
CA ASN A 40 4.56 -0.13 -9.06
C ASN A 40 3.73 0.87 -8.25
N HIS A 41 2.57 0.45 -7.74
CA HIS A 41 1.75 1.26 -6.84
C HIS A 41 2.52 1.67 -5.58
N SER A 42 3.13 0.73 -4.87
CA SER A 42 3.88 1.02 -3.64
C SER A 42 5.06 1.97 -3.88
N LEU A 43 5.75 1.85 -5.03
CA LEU A 43 6.79 2.80 -5.45
C LEU A 43 6.23 4.19 -5.82
N ARG A 44 5.08 4.27 -6.50
CA ARG A 44 4.41 5.56 -6.77
C ARG A 44 3.96 6.21 -5.47
N VAL A 45 3.41 5.46 -4.52
CA VAL A 45 3.04 5.94 -3.18
C VAL A 45 4.26 6.52 -2.47
N TYR A 46 5.42 5.86 -2.50
CA TYR A 46 6.65 6.44 -1.94
C TYR A 46 6.99 7.79 -2.58
N LEU A 47 7.01 7.87 -3.91
CA LEU A 47 7.35 9.11 -4.64
C LEU A 47 6.36 10.24 -4.35
N LEU A 48 5.06 9.93 -4.23
CA LEU A 48 4.00 10.88 -3.92
C LEU A 48 4.05 11.33 -2.46
N SER A 49 4.30 10.42 -1.53
CA SER A 49 4.49 10.72 -0.12
C SER A 49 5.74 11.57 0.11
N LEU A 50 6.84 11.31 -0.62
CA LEU A 50 8.05 12.12 -0.59
C LEU A 50 7.78 13.53 -1.14
N TRP A 51 7.12 13.64 -2.30
CA TRP A 51 6.74 14.93 -2.88
C TRP A 51 5.89 15.76 -1.90
N LEU A 52 4.94 15.13 -1.22
CA LEU A 52 4.12 15.80 -0.22
C LEU A 52 4.93 16.20 1.00
N ALA A 53 5.82 15.33 1.47
CA ALA A 53 6.71 15.62 2.59
C ALA A 53 7.61 16.83 2.30
N GLU A 54 8.17 16.93 1.08
CA GLU A 54 8.95 18.09 0.62
C GLU A 54 8.10 19.36 0.60
N LYS A 55 6.88 19.27 0.06
CA LYS A 55 5.94 20.41 -0.01
C LYS A 55 5.47 20.90 1.36
N GLU A 56 5.33 20.00 2.33
CA GLU A 56 4.93 20.30 3.71
C GLU A 56 6.14 20.56 4.64
N GLU A 57 7.36 20.63 4.12
CA GLU A 57 8.61 20.78 4.90
C GLU A 57 8.73 19.76 6.05
N SER A 58 8.23 18.55 5.82
CA SER A 58 8.19 17.47 6.80
C SER A 58 9.58 16.88 7.04
N SER A 59 9.85 16.46 8.28
CA SER A 59 11.10 15.75 8.62
C SER A 59 11.27 14.45 7.83
N PHE A 60 10.17 13.83 7.37
CA PHE A 60 10.21 12.63 6.53
C PHE A 60 10.72 12.86 5.10
N ALA A 61 10.90 14.12 4.68
CA ALA A 61 11.50 14.45 3.38
C ALA A 61 13.03 14.24 3.34
N SER A 62 13.67 14.00 4.49
CA SER A 62 15.13 13.87 4.58
C SER A 62 15.57 12.88 5.66
N SER A 63 16.85 12.54 5.66
CA SER A 63 17.43 11.70 6.71
C SER A 63 17.45 12.44 8.05
N PRO A 64 17.21 11.77 9.19
CA PRO A 64 17.16 10.30 9.34
C PRO A 64 15.78 9.65 9.17
N GLN A 65 14.70 10.39 8.93
CA GLN A 65 13.33 9.83 8.87
C GLN A 65 12.96 9.24 7.50
N LEU A 66 13.58 9.70 6.42
CA LEU A 66 13.28 9.27 5.05
C LEU A 66 13.26 7.74 4.85
N PRO A 67 14.18 6.92 5.42
CA PRO A 67 14.08 5.47 5.33
C PRO A 67 12.77 4.88 5.87
N ARG A 68 12.20 5.45 6.94
CA ARG A 68 10.90 5.01 7.48
C ARG A 68 9.76 5.35 6.53
N LEU A 69 9.81 6.49 5.86
CA LEU A 69 8.85 6.85 4.82
C LEU A 69 8.88 5.83 3.68
N PHE A 70 10.10 5.48 3.22
CA PHE A 70 10.28 4.49 2.18
C PHE A 70 9.77 3.12 2.60
N VAL A 71 10.16 2.60 3.78
CA VAL A 71 9.70 1.29 4.28
C VAL A 71 8.18 1.26 4.44
N ALA A 72 7.59 2.32 5.02
CA ALA A 72 6.14 2.41 5.16
C ALA A 72 5.42 2.34 3.81
N ALA A 73 5.90 3.08 2.80
CA ALA A 73 5.29 3.09 1.47
C ALA A 73 5.51 1.79 0.71
N ILE A 74 6.73 1.24 0.68
CA ILE A 74 7.04 0.03 -0.10
C ILE A 74 6.41 -1.22 0.51
N HIS A 75 6.10 -1.22 1.82
CA HIS A 75 5.52 -2.37 2.52
C HIS A 75 4.02 -2.30 2.80
N HIS A 76 3.33 -1.17 2.54
CA HIS A 76 1.93 -1.02 2.99
C HIS A 76 0.93 -2.06 2.44
N ASP A 77 1.23 -2.64 1.27
CA ASP A 77 0.43 -3.68 0.62
C ASP A 77 1.06 -5.08 0.67
N MET A 78 2.12 -5.31 1.44
CA MET A 78 2.79 -6.62 1.51
C MET A 78 1.84 -7.74 1.92
N GLY A 79 0.91 -7.47 2.83
CA GLY A 79 -0.12 -8.41 3.27
C GLY A 79 -1.11 -8.83 2.17
N ALA A 80 -1.15 -8.15 1.02
CA ALA A 80 -1.92 -8.57 -0.16
C ALA A 80 -1.20 -9.67 -0.97
N SER A 81 0.10 -9.90 -0.74
CA SER A 81 0.85 -10.99 -1.35
C SER A 81 0.50 -12.38 -0.77
N ASP A 82 0.81 -13.43 -1.52
CA ASP A 82 0.72 -14.81 -1.02
C ASP A 82 1.75 -15.07 0.11
N LEU A 83 2.93 -14.43 0.06
CA LEU A 83 4.03 -14.64 1.02
C LEU A 83 3.74 -14.09 2.42
N TYR A 84 2.99 -12.98 2.50
CA TYR A 84 2.62 -12.33 3.76
C TYR A 84 1.11 -12.41 4.03
N ASN A 85 0.44 -13.44 3.50
CA ASN A 85 -0.96 -13.69 3.76
C ASN A 85 -1.17 -14.41 5.12
N GLY A 86 -1.50 -13.64 6.16
CA GLY A 86 -1.87 -14.14 7.48
C GLY A 86 -3.39 -14.30 7.72
N SER A 87 -3.78 -14.65 8.95
CA SER A 87 -5.19 -14.75 9.35
C SER A 87 -5.90 -13.41 9.47
N GLN A 88 -5.14 -12.34 9.71
CA GLN A 88 -5.64 -10.98 9.86
C GLN A 88 -5.81 -10.27 8.51
N ARG A 89 -6.62 -9.20 8.49
CA ARG A 89 -6.73 -8.27 7.36
C ARG A 89 -5.35 -7.84 6.83
N PHE A 90 -5.26 -7.64 5.51
CA PHE A 90 -3.97 -7.44 4.85
C PHE A 90 -3.20 -6.24 5.41
N GLU A 91 -3.88 -5.19 5.87
CA GLU A 91 -3.23 -4.00 6.46
C GLU A 91 -2.40 -4.36 7.69
N LEU A 92 -2.90 -5.27 8.55
CA LEU A 92 -2.16 -5.72 9.73
C LEU A 92 -1.02 -6.65 9.35
N CYS A 93 -1.23 -7.53 8.37
CA CYS A 93 -0.16 -8.39 7.86
C CYS A 93 0.99 -7.57 7.25
N SER A 94 0.67 -6.52 6.49
CA SER A 94 1.64 -5.55 5.97
C SER A 94 2.37 -4.82 7.09
N ALA A 95 1.63 -4.35 8.11
CA ALA A 95 2.20 -3.62 9.24
C ALA A 95 3.17 -4.51 10.04
N ASP A 96 2.79 -5.75 10.32
CA ASP A 96 3.62 -6.74 11.02
C ASP A 96 4.90 -7.06 10.23
N CYS A 97 4.79 -7.22 8.91
CA CYS A 97 5.94 -7.38 8.00
C CYS A 97 6.93 -6.21 8.11
N ALA A 98 6.44 -4.98 7.98
CA ALA A 98 7.29 -3.78 8.03
C ALA A 98 7.94 -3.57 9.41
N LYS A 99 7.19 -3.87 10.49
CA LYS A 99 7.72 -3.78 11.85
C LYS A 99 8.85 -4.78 12.08
N ALA A 100 8.65 -6.04 11.69
CA ALA A 100 9.68 -7.07 11.80
C ALA A 100 10.94 -6.66 11.01
N HIS A 101 10.74 -6.19 9.77
CA HIS A 101 11.82 -5.71 8.91
C HIS A 101 12.66 -4.60 9.56
N LEU A 102 12.02 -3.61 10.18
CA LEU A 102 12.72 -2.49 10.82
C LEU A 102 13.48 -2.93 12.08
N LEU A 103 12.88 -3.79 12.89
CA LEU A 103 13.54 -4.34 14.09
C LEU A 103 14.79 -5.16 13.73
N GLU A 104 14.76 -5.91 12.62
CA GLU A 104 15.93 -6.62 12.09
C GLU A 104 17.06 -5.69 11.61
N HIS A 105 16.75 -4.41 11.35
CA HIS A 105 17.70 -3.37 10.94
C HIS A 105 17.98 -2.38 12.08
N ASP A 106 17.85 -2.81 13.34
CA ASP A 106 18.19 -2.06 14.55
C ASP A 106 17.41 -0.76 14.77
N TYR A 107 16.26 -0.57 14.11
CA TYR A 107 15.35 0.53 14.45
C TYR A 107 14.70 0.28 15.80
N SER A 108 14.45 1.36 16.55
CA SER A 108 13.80 1.24 17.86
C SER A 108 12.36 0.71 17.75
N GLU A 109 11.85 0.12 18.84
CA GLU A 109 10.46 -0.31 18.92
C GLU A 109 9.48 0.83 18.62
N ALA A 110 9.78 2.06 19.07
CA ALA A 110 8.96 3.23 18.82
C ALA A 110 8.94 3.62 17.33
N GLU A 111 10.09 3.59 16.66
CA GLU A 111 10.20 3.87 15.23
C GLU A 111 9.49 2.82 14.38
N SER A 112 9.68 1.55 14.74
CA SER A 112 9.04 0.41 14.08
C SER A 112 7.52 0.43 14.30
N HIS A 113 7.05 0.81 15.49
CA HIS A 113 5.63 0.99 15.78
C HIS A 113 5.00 2.18 15.03
N GLN A 114 5.75 3.25 14.79
CA GLN A 114 5.26 4.36 13.96
C GLN A 114 4.98 3.91 12.52
N VAL A 115 5.90 3.13 11.93
CA VAL A 115 5.71 2.55 10.58
C VAL A 115 4.56 1.56 10.58
N TRP A 116 4.50 0.68 11.59
CA TRP A 116 3.39 -0.25 11.77
C TRP A 116 2.05 0.50 11.81
N THR A 117 1.98 1.60 12.57
CA THR A 117 0.75 2.40 12.70
C THR A 117 0.36 3.00 11.36
N ALA A 118 1.29 3.64 10.65
CA ALA A 118 1.05 4.23 9.34
C ALA A 118 0.47 3.23 8.33
N ILE A 119 0.99 2.01 8.32
CA ILE A 119 0.47 0.95 7.48
C ILE A 119 -0.87 0.44 8.00
N ALA A 120 -1.04 0.16 9.29
CA ALA A 120 -2.28 -0.41 9.83
C ALA A 120 -3.52 0.47 9.57
N VAL A 121 -3.33 1.79 9.50
CA VAL A 121 -4.42 2.77 9.29
C VAL A 121 -4.50 3.32 7.86
N HIS A 122 -3.65 2.91 6.91
CA HIS A 122 -3.60 3.55 5.58
C HIS A 122 -4.91 3.46 4.78
N THR A 123 -5.79 2.51 5.11
CA THR A 123 -7.15 2.36 4.54
C THR A 123 -8.25 2.94 5.41
N SER A 124 -7.93 3.71 6.46
CA SER A 124 -8.89 4.27 7.43
C SER A 124 -9.03 5.79 7.29
N PRO A 125 -10.01 6.27 6.49
CA PRO A 125 -10.22 7.70 6.26
C PRO A 125 -10.55 8.44 7.56
N GLY A 126 -10.01 9.65 7.70
CA GLY A 126 -10.22 10.55 8.84
C GLY A 126 -9.30 10.26 10.04
N ILE A 127 -8.85 9.01 10.21
CA ILE A 127 -7.92 8.60 11.27
C ILE A 127 -6.48 8.82 10.80
N ALA A 128 -6.10 8.22 9.67
CA ALA A 128 -4.73 8.22 9.19
C ALA A 128 -4.19 9.62 8.91
N GLU A 129 -5.03 10.53 8.42
CA GLU A 129 -4.66 11.92 8.10
C GLU A 129 -4.38 12.78 9.33
N ARG A 130 -4.71 12.30 10.55
CA ARG A 130 -4.63 13.06 11.81
C ARG A 130 -3.82 12.41 12.92
N ILE A 131 -3.62 11.09 12.88
CA ILE A 131 -3.02 10.36 14.01
C ILE A 131 -1.53 10.67 14.20
N ASP A 132 -0.76 10.71 13.11
CA ASP A 132 0.64 11.13 13.11
C ASP A 132 1.11 11.54 11.70
N PRO A 133 2.25 12.27 11.58
CA PRO A 133 2.73 12.76 10.29
C PRO A 133 3.04 11.65 9.26
N LEU A 134 3.56 10.49 9.69
CA LEU A 134 3.88 9.41 8.76
C LEU A 134 2.60 8.75 8.22
N SER A 135 1.64 8.43 9.09
CA SER A 135 0.33 7.91 8.68
C SER A 135 -0.35 8.82 7.67
N ARG A 136 -0.27 10.15 7.90
CA ARG A 136 -0.81 11.15 6.99
C ARG A 136 -0.15 11.10 5.63
N LEU A 137 1.19 11.09 5.57
CA LEU A 137 1.93 11.07 4.30
C LEU A 137 1.64 9.81 3.49
N ILE A 138 1.59 8.64 4.13
CA ILE A 138 1.27 7.37 3.46
C ILE A 138 -0.17 7.38 2.96
N ARG A 139 -1.12 7.77 3.80
CA ARG A 139 -2.53 7.86 3.42
C ARG A 139 -2.75 8.79 2.23
N LEU A 140 -2.17 9.99 2.26
CA LEU A 140 -2.31 10.96 1.18
C LEU A 140 -1.54 10.52 -0.07
N GLY A 141 -0.42 9.81 0.07
CA GLY A 141 0.28 9.15 -1.05
C GLY A 141 -0.61 8.15 -1.77
N VAL A 142 -1.29 7.27 -1.01
CA VAL A 142 -2.27 6.30 -1.55
C VAL A 142 -3.43 7.02 -2.24
N ILE A 143 -4.02 8.04 -1.61
CA ILE A 143 -5.14 8.79 -2.22
C ILE A 143 -4.68 9.58 -3.46
N MET A 144 -3.45 10.09 -3.52
CA MET A 144 -2.94 10.73 -4.75
C MET A 144 -2.75 9.72 -5.88
N ASP A 145 -2.34 8.48 -5.58
CA ASP A 145 -2.16 7.45 -6.60
C ASP A 145 -3.49 6.90 -7.15
N PHE A 146 -4.47 6.63 -6.27
CA PHE A 146 -5.78 6.08 -6.67
C PHE A 146 -6.89 7.11 -6.84
N GLY A 147 -6.68 8.36 -6.41
CA GLY A 147 -7.70 9.40 -6.43
C GLY A 147 -8.02 9.91 -7.83
N SER A 148 -9.18 10.58 -7.93
CA SER A 148 -9.66 11.17 -9.18
C SER A 148 -8.76 12.31 -9.68
N GLU A 149 -8.90 12.67 -10.95
CA GLU A 149 -8.17 13.81 -11.52
C GLU A 149 -8.51 15.12 -10.78
N GLU A 150 -9.75 15.30 -10.32
CA GLU A 150 -10.13 16.46 -9.50
C GLU A 150 -9.38 16.47 -8.16
N TYR A 151 -9.18 15.31 -7.53
CA TYR A 151 -8.39 15.22 -6.32
C TYR A 151 -6.92 15.58 -6.60
N ARG A 152 -6.33 15.01 -7.65
CA ARG A 152 -4.94 15.29 -8.06
C ARG A 152 -4.74 16.76 -8.39
N ALA A 153 -5.68 17.38 -9.09
CA ALA A 153 -5.66 18.80 -9.43
C ALA A 153 -5.74 19.68 -8.17
N ARG A 154 -6.63 19.36 -7.23
CA ARG A 154 -6.75 20.08 -5.95
C ARG A 154 -5.48 20.00 -5.11
N MET A 155 -4.80 18.86 -5.13
CA MET A 155 -3.51 18.69 -4.43
C MET A 155 -2.35 19.38 -5.18
N GLY A 156 -2.52 19.65 -6.48
CA GLY A 156 -1.48 20.19 -7.35
C GLY A 156 -0.44 19.13 -7.75
N VAL A 157 -0.83 17.86 -7.84
CA VAL A 157 0.06 16.72 -8.11
C VAL A 157 -0.15 16.09 -9.48
N SER A 158 -1.15 16.55 -10.27
CA SER A 158 -1.53 15.93 -11.56
C SER A 158 -0.36 15.71 -12.51
N GLU A 159 0.48 16.72 -12.74
CA GLU A 159 1.63 16.58 -13.66
C GLU A 159 2.68 15.61 -13.13
N TYR A 160 2.96 15.65 -11.83
CA TYR A 160 3.90 14.72 -11.21
C TYR A 160 3.39 13.26 -11.27
N CYS A 161 2.09 13.03 -11.05
CA CYS A 161 1.47 11.71 -11.26
C CYS A 161 1.69 11.21 -12.70
N LYS A 162 1.45 12.06 -13.71
CA LYS A 162 1.68 11.70 -15.14
C LYS A 162 3.14 11.38 -15.43
N GLU A 163 4.09 12.04 -14.76
CA GLU A 163 5.52 11.77 -14.90
C GLU A 163 5.90 10.42 -14.31
N ILE A 164 5.53 10.15 -13.06
CA ILE A 164 5.89 8.89 -12.39
C ILE A 164 5.17 7.68 -12.99
N GLU A 165 3.95 7.83 -13.53
CA GLU A 165 3.23 6.76 -14.22
C GLU A 165 3.90 6.33 -15.53
N LYS A 166 4.72 7.17 -16.16
CA LYS A 166 5.58 6.77 -17.30
C LYS A 166 6.74 5.87 -16.87
N LEU A 167 7.24 6.06 -15.65
CA LEU A 167 8.34 5.28 -15.08
C LEU A 167 7.84 4.01 -14.38
N LEU A 168 6.63 4.08 -13.81
CA LEU A 168 5.96 3.03 -13.04
C LEU A 168 4.52 2.86 -13.56
N PRO A 169 4.32 2.17 -14.70
CA PRO A 169 2.99 2.00 -15.29
C PRO A 169 1.97 1.43 -14.31
N ARG A 170 0.70 1.88 -14.41
CA ARG A 170 -0.37 1.48 -13.48
C ARG A 170 -0.70 -0.01 -13.56
N LEU A 171 -0.73 -0.58 -14.76
CA LEU A 171 -1.00 -2.01 -15.01
C LEU A 171 -2.26 -2.52 -14.28
N GLU A 172 -3.35 -1.74 -14.33
CA GLU A 172 -4.61 -2.06 -13.63
C GLU A 172 -4.41 -2.31 -12.13
N ALA A 173 -3.64 -1.44 -11.45
CA ALA A 173 -3.30 -1.57 -10.04
C ALA A 173 -4.53 -1.71 -9.13
N GLU A 174 -5.61 -0.97 -9.41
CA GLU A 174 -6.87 -1.01 -8.66
C GLU A 174 -7.49 -2.41 -8.68
N LYS A 175 -7.64 -2.97 -9.89
CA LYS A 175 -8.15 -4.33 -10.08
C LYS A 175 -7.21 -5.35 -9.43
N SER A 176 -5.90 -5.22 -9.68
CA SER A 176 -4.90 -6.16 -9.19
C SER A 176 -4.86 -6.23 -7.66
N LEU A 177 -4.93 -5.09 -6.98
CA LEU A 177 -4.94 -5.03 -5.52
C LEU A 177 -6.27 -5.54 -4.95
N GLY A 178 -7.40 -5.09 -5.51
CA GLY A 178 -8.73 -5.56 -5.09
C GLY A 178 -8.88 -7.09 -5.23
N ASP A 179 -8.46 -7.64 -6.36
CA ASP A 179 -8.48 -9.09 -6.61
C ASP A 179 -7.54 -9.84 -5.66
N ALA A 180 -6.34 -9.32 -5.44
CA ALA A 180 -5.37 -9.93 -4.52
C ALA A 180 -5.94 -10.02 -3.10
N VAL A 181 -6.59 -8.97 -2.59
CA VAL A 181 -7.23 -8.96 -1.27
C VAL A 181 -8.40 -9.94 -1.22
N VAL A 182 -9.33 -9.90 -2.21
CA VAL A 182 -10.51 -10.78 -2.24
C VAL A 182 -10.12 -12.26 -2.34
N LYS A 183 -9.09 -12.60 -3.14
CA LYS A 183 -8.59 -13.97 -3.31
C LYS A 183 -8.13 -14.62 -1.99
N GLN A 184 -7.82 -13.84 -0.97
CA GLN A 184 -7.43 -14.36 0.34
C GLN A 184 -8.61 -14.93 1.15
N ALA A 185 -9.85 -14.74 0.70
CA ALA A 185 -11.03 -15.34 1.31
C ALA A 185 -11.03 -16.87 1.15
N LYS A 186 -11.19 -17.59 2.27
CA LYS A 186 -11.32 -19.06 2.25
C LYS A 186 -12.57 -19.53 1.52
N LYS A 187 -13.62 -18.72 1.52
CA LYS A 187 -14.88 -18.93 0.83
C LYS A 187 -15.54 -17.59 0.54
N ILE A 188 -16.25 -17.49 -0.57
CA ILE A 188 -17.11 -16.33 -0.84
C ILE A 188 -18.36 -16.46 0.06
N PRO A 189 -18.62 -15.48 0.93
CA PRO A 189 -19.78 -15.54 1.82
C PRO A 189 -21.07 -15.23 1.04
N HIS A 190 -22.19 -15.79 1.50
CA HIS A 190 -23.49 -15.23 1.15
C HIS A 190 -23.65 -13.88 1.87
N VAL A 191 -24.12 -12.86 1.15
CA VAL A 191 -24.32 -11.51 1.67
C VAL A 191 -25.70 -11.00 1.28
N ASP A 192 -26.32 -10.24 2.18
CA ASP A 192 -27.60 -9.56 1.99
C ASP A 192 -27.60 -8.26 2.82
N SER A 193 -28.76 -7.63 3.01
CA SER A 193 -28.85 -6.38 3.77
C SER A 193 -28.44 -6.50 5.25
N LEU A 194 -28.40 -7.71 5.82
CA LEU A 194 -28.11 -7.99 7.23
C LEU A 194 -26.82 -8.81 7.44
N THR A 195 -26.32 -9.46 6.39
CA THR A 195 -25.22 -10.42 6.43
C THR A 195 -23.96 -9.81 5.82
N TRP A 196 -22.87 -9.83 6.59
CA TRP A 196 -21.57 -9.28 6.23
C TRP A 196 -20.46 -10.30 6.47
N PRO A 197 -19.32 -10.20 5.76
CA PRO A 197 -18.07 -10.79 6.21
C PRO A 197 -17.73 -10.30 7.63
N ARG A 198 -17.33 -11.22 8.51
CA ARG A 198 -17.14 -10.97 9.96
C ARG A 198 -15.94 -11.72 10.54
N ASP A 199 -15.10 -12.33 9.71
CA ASP A 199 -13.91 -13.01 10.22
C ASP A 199 -12.73 -12.04 10.40
N GLU A 200 -11.66 -12.52 11.00
CA GLU A 200 -10.45 -11.73 11.29
C GLU A 200 -9.77 -11.20 10.02
N LYS A 201 -9.94 -11.90 8.89
CA LYS A 201 -9.36 -11.55 7.60
C LYS A 201 -10.16 -10.46 6.89
N PHE A 202 -11.48 -10.53 7.01
CA PHE A 202 -12.45 -9.61 6.43
C PHE A 202 -13.42 -9.07 7.50
N PRO A 203 -12.95 -8.24 8.44
CA PRO A 203 -13.82 -7.63 9.44
C PRO A 203 -14.91 -6.78 8.78
N SER A 204 -16.11 -6.78 9.36
CA SER A 204 -17.19 -5.89 8.93
C SER A 204 -16.74 -4.41 9.00
N ALA A 205 -17.18 -3.62 8.03
CA ALA A 205 -16.85 -2.19 7.90
C ALA A 205 -15.34 -1.86 7.81
N SER A 206 -14.52 -2.82 7.42
CA SER A 206 -13.14 -2.60 6.95
C SER A 206 -13.10 -2.58 5.42
N TRP A 207 -12.07 -1.98 4.82
CA TRP A 207 -11.92 -1.97 3.36
C TRP A 207 -11.88 -3.39 2.76
N PRO A 208 -11.12 -4.37 3.31
CA PRO A 208 -11.18 -5.75 2.84
C PRO A 208 -12.58 -6.36 2.95
N GLY A 209 -13.27 -6.15 4.09
CA GLY A 209 -14.63 -6.64 4.28
C GLY A 209 -15.62 -6.05 3.28
N ILE A 210 -15.45 -4.78 2.92
CA ILE A 210 -16.24 -4.08 1.90
C ILE A 210 -15.94 -4.65 0.50
N LEU A 211 -14.66 -4.86 0.14
CA LEU A 211 -14.27 -5.46 -1.14
C LEU A 211 -14.84 -6.86 -1.32
N LEU A 212 -14.72 -7.72 -0.28
CA LEU A 212 -15.25 -9.08 -0.34
C LEU A 212 -16.76 -9.10 -0.43
N ARG A 213 -17.45 -8.19 0.29
CA ARG A 213 -18.91 -8.05 0.17
C ARG A 213 -19.30 -7.64 -1.25
N ALA A 214 -18.66 -6.62 -1.81
CA ALA A 214 -18.97 -6.15 -3.16
C ALA A 214 -18.73 -7.22 -4.23
N HIS A 215 -17.68 -8.03 -4.07
CA HIS A 215 -17.44 -9.18 -4.93
C HIS A 215 -18.55 -10.24 -4.80
N ALA A 216 -18.98 -10.56 -3.57
CA ALA A 216 -20.08 -11.51 -3.34
C ALA A 216 -21.43 -11.01 -3.87
N GLU A 217 -21.67 -9.69 -3.89
CA GLU A 217 -22.87 -9.07 -4.49
C GLU A 217 -22.83 -9.07 -6.03
N ASN A 218 -21.64 -9.14 -6.64
CA ASN A 218 -21.44 -9.01 -8.08
C ASN A 218 -20.51 -10.13 -8.62
N PRO A 219 -20.93 -11.41 -8.56
CA PRO A 219 -20.06 -12.55 -8.86
C PRO A 219 -19.57 -12.60 -10.31
N ASP A 220 -20.30 -12.00 -11.24
CA ASP A 220 -19.98 -12.00 -12.67
C ASP A 220 -19.24 -10.71 -13.12
N HIS A 221 -18.83 -9.83 -12.18
CA HIS A 221 -18.17 -8.57 -12.52
C HIS A 221 -16.70 -8.77 -12.91
N GLU A 222 -16.37 -8.51 -14.17
CA GLU A 222 -15.02 -8.58 -14.73
C GLU A 222 -14.42 -7.16 -14.83
N GLY A 223 -13.95 -6.59 -13.72
CA GLY A 223 -13.38 -5.24 -13.70
C GLY A 223 -12.80 -4.84 -12.35
N ILE A 224 -12.53 -3.54 -12.15
CA ILE A 224 -12.18 -3.00 -10.83
C ILE A 224 -13.35 -3.29 -9.88
N ASN A 225 -13.05 -3.83 -8.69
CA ASN A 225 -14.07 -4.12 -7.69
C ASN A 225 -14.96 -2.88 -7.45
N PRO A 226 -16.30 -2.98 -7.48
CA PRO A 226 -17.19 -1.82 -7.35
C PRO A 226 -17.02 -1.00 -6.07
N ALA A 227 -16.37 -1.56 -5.05
CA ALA A 227 -16.11 -0.91 -3.77
C ALA A 227 -14.62 -0.61 -3.52
N PHE A 228 -13.80 -0.62 -4.57
CA PHE A 228 -12.44 -0.10 -4.53
C PHE A 228 -12.44 1.41 -4.28
#